data_AF-A0A3D1B0P6-F1
#
_entry.id   AF-A0A3D1B0P6-F1
#
_cell.length_a   1.000
_cell.length_b   1.000
_cell.length_c   1.000
_cell.angle_alpha   90.00
_cell.angle_beta   90.00
_cell.angle_gamma   90.00
#
_symmetry.space_group_name_H-M   'P 1'
#
loop_
_entity.id
_entity.type
_entity.pdbx_description
1 polymer ?
#
loop_
_entity_poly.entity_id
_entity_poly.type
_entity_poly.pdbx_seq_one_letter_code
_entity_poly.pdbx_strand_id
1 'polypeptide(L)'
;SAERSTVQGFIPAGWYPTAVRELPDGRIAILNGRGVRSYANPKGPDPTRRAEMPFQGIRADEYVGKIQHGTVSFVAPLDDKALLAYTETVRSSSPYHDDALTRASTLPPGVKHVIYIVKENRTYDQVLGDDRRGQGDPSLVLFGEDVTPNLHKLAREFVLFDNFYVNADVSADGHNWSTAGIAPDYVQKFWPNSYAGRRKTYDYEGGESAALPPAGYLWNNAVAAGVSLRNYGYFVTNKPLAQVGADGVQVKAVRDAMLANVTNGQYRGFDLDYPDVDRAKVFLADLAKFEASGELPRLILMRLGNDHTSGIAAGKIAPLSAVADNDVAVGAVVAAVSKSRFWGQTAIFILEDDAQAGADHIDSHRSPAFVLSPFTRRGVVDSTMYNTTSMLRTIELILGLHPMTVFDAGARVMAPAFAGTADTRPYEAAPARTPLDRRNPASAQGEQAAHLDFDEEDRVDDQLMNRMLWQAIKGGSRPPAPVTSIASR
;
A
#
# COMPACT_ATOMS: atom_id res chain seq x y z
N SER A 1 43.89 -3.93 3.61
CA SER A 1 43.20 -3.43 2.41
C SER A 1 42.10 -4.42 2.07
N ALA A 2 40.83 -4.05 2.22
CA ALA A 2 39.75 -4.91 1.75
C ALA A 2 39.69 -4.79 0.22
N GLU A 3 39.91 -5.89 -0.48
CA GLU A 3 39.66 -5.95 -1.92
C GLU A 3 38.21 -5.51 -2.17
N ARG A 4 38.03 -4.47 -3.00
CA ARG A 4 36.70 -4.05 -3.40
C ARG A 4 36.18 -5.06 -4.40
N SER A 5 35.13 -5.79 -4.03
CA SER A 5 34.36 -6.61 -4.97
C SER A 5 33.82 -5.71 -6.08
N THR A 6 33.92 -6.18 -7.33
CA THR A 6 33.38 -5.48 -8.51
C THR A 6 32.32 -6.35 -9.16
N VAL A 7 31.23 -5.74 -9.62
CA VAL A 7 30.16 -6.46 -10.34
C VAL A 7 30.67 -6.81 -11.74
N GLN A 8 30.80 -8.10 -12.03
CA GLN A 8 31.29 -8.62 -13.32
C GLN A 8 30.17 -8.80 -14.36
N GLY A 9 28.93 -9.02 -13.90
CA GLY A 9 27.77 -9.23 -14.76
C GLY A 9 26.53 -9.61 -13.97
N PHE A 10 25.43 -9.87 -14.66
CA PHE A 10 24.14 -10.24 -14.08
C PHE A 10 23.64 -11.57 -14.65
N ILE A 11 22.98 -12.35 -13.80
CA ILE A 11 22.38 -13.64 -14.15
C ILE A 11 20.86 -13.52 -13.91
N PRO A 12 20.00 -13.91 -14.86
CA PRO A 12 18.56 -13.96 -14.63
C PRO A 12 18.20 -14.86 -13.44
N ALA A 13 17.29 -14.39 -12.61
CA ALA A 13 16.76 -15.13 -11.47
C ALA A 13 15.23 -15.05 -11.44
N GLY A 14 14.61 -15.90 -10.63
CA GLY A 14 13.21 -15.76 -10.28
C GLY A 14 12.99 -14.58 -9.32
N TRP A 15 11.75 -14.45 -8.85
CA TRP A 15 11.38 -13.40 -7.92
C TRP A 15 11.99 -13.64 -6.53
N TYR A 16 12.59 -12.58 -6.00
CA TYR A 16 13.20 -12.53 -4.68
C TYR A 16 14.26 -13.62 -4.46
N PRO A 17 15.41 -13.58 -5.15
CA PRO A 17 16.49 -14.52 -4.95
C PRO A 17 17.04 -14.41 -3.50
N THR A 18 16.94 -15.49 -2.72
CA THR A 18 17.28 -15.51 -1.29
C THR A 18 18.63 -16.17 -1.01
N ALA A 19 19.13 -17.01 -1.92
CA ALA A 19 20.45 -17.61 -1.82
C ALA A 19 21.00 -18.02 -3.19
N VAL A 20 22.32 -17.98 -3.31
CA VAL A 20 23.08 -18.49 -4.46
C VAL A 20 24.13 -19.47 -3.95
N ARG A 21 24.30 -20.61 -4.63
CA ARG A 21 25.29 -21.64 -4.30
C ARG A 21 25.93 -22.19 -5.56
N GLU A 22 27.25 -22.28 -5.57
CA GLU A 22 27.99 -23.05 -6.56
C GLU A 22 27.94 -24.54 -6.21
N LEU A 23 27.74 -25.39 -7.21
CA LEU A 23 27.69 -26.84 -7.08
C LEU A 23 29.05 -27.47 -7.47
N PRO A 24 29.35 -28.71 -7.03
CA PRO A 24 30.64 -29.36 -7.32
C PRO A 24 30.95 -29.54 -8.82
N ASP A 25 29.92 -29.50 -9.68
CA ASP A 25 30.06 -29.61 -11.14
C ASP A 25 30.18 -28.24 -11.84
N GLY A 26 30.36 -27.15 -11.08
CA GLY A 26 30.50 -25.78 -11.56
C GLY A 26 29.18 -25.09 -11.90
N ARG A 27 28.03 -25.76 -11.75
CA ARG A 27 26.72 -25.10 -11.89
C ARG A 27 26.44 -24.15 -10.74
N ILE A 28 25.56 -23.18 -10.98
CA ILE A 28 25.06 -22.27 -9.94
C ILE A 28 23.58 -22.60 -9.66
N ALA A 29 23.24 -22.85 -8.41
CA ALA A 29 21.86 -22.95 -7.92
C ALA A 29 21.43 -21.61 -7.31
N ILE A 30 20.32 -21.06 -7.79
CA ILE A 30 19.69 -19.84 -7.28
C ILE A 30 18.36 -20.22 -6.64
N LEU A 31 18.20 -19.94 -5.35
CA LEU A 31 16.97 -20.15 -4.61
C LEU A 31 16.13 -18.87 -4.73
N ASN A 32 14.96 -18.96 -5.36
CA ASN A 32 14.04 -17.84 -5.53
C ASN A 32 12.89 -18.00 -4.53
N GLY A 33 12.79 -17.09 -3.58
CA GLY A 33 11.81 -17.16 -2.49
C GLY A 33 10.36 -17.07 -2.95
N ARG A 34 10.10 -16.36 -4.06
CA ARG A 34 8.75 -16.06 -4.56
C ARG A 34 8.45 -16.66 -5.94
N GLY A 35 9.31 -17.56 -6.40
CA GLY A 35 9.09 -18.26 -7.67
C GLY A 35 9.32 -17.37 -8.88
N VAL A 36 8.34 -17.25 -9.78
CA VAL A 36 8.50 -16.56 -11.08
C VAL A 36 7.34 -15.61 -11.42
N ARG A 37 6.28 -15.59 -10.59
CA ARG A 37 5.07 -14.78 -10.81
C ARG A 37 4.24 -14.71 -9.52
N SER A 38 3.34 -13.73 -9.48
CA SER A 38 2.18 -13.66 -8.58
C SER A 38 0.98 -14.44 -9.15
N TYR A 39 -0.10 -14.53 -8.37
CA TYR A 39 -1.27 -15.35 -8.67
C TYR A 39 -2.55 -14.62 -8.25
N ALA A 40 -3.63 -14.81 -9.01
CA ALA A 40 -4.98 -14.48 -8.57
C ALA A 40 -5.37 -15.28 -7.32
N ASN A 41 -6.24 -14.70 -6.49
CA ASN A 41 -6.80 -15.36 -5.31
C ASN A 41 -8.33 -15.17 -5.19
N PRO A 42 -9.13 -15.50 -6.21
CA PRO A 42 -10.59 -15.36 -6.15
C PRO A 42 -11.24 -16.30 -5.13
N LYS A 43 -10.54 -17.36 -4.69
CA LYS A 43 -10.93 -18.19 -3.54
C LYS A 43 -10.09 -17.83 -2.30
N GLY A 44 -9.66 -16.58 -2.19
CA GLY A 44 -9.05 -16.02 -0.98
C GLY A 44 -9.83 -16.45 0.26
N PRO A 45 -9.20 -16.48 1.45
CA PRO A 45 -9.60 -17.30 2.60
C PRO A 45 -11.13 -17.47 2.75
N ASP A 46 -11.67 -18.61 2.29
CA ASP A 46 -13.10 -18.88 2.28
C ASP A 46 -13.55 -19.34 3.67
N PRO A 47 -14.31 -18.52 4.44
CA PRO A 47 -14.74 -18.88 5.78
C PRO A 47 -15.82 -19.98 5.82
N THR A 48 -16.40 -20.34 4.67
CA THR A 48 -17.42 -21.38 4.53
C THR A 48 -16.81 -22.74 4.17
N ARG A 49 -15.54 -22.77 3.73
CA ARG A 49 -14.79 -24.00 3.48
C ARG A 49 -13.87 -24.30 4.65
N ARG A 50 -13.98 -25.52 5.17
CA ARG A 50 -12.88 -26.10 5.92
C ARG A 50 -11.72 -26.23 4.92
N ALA A 51 -10.62 -25.51 5.14
CA ALA A 51 -9.44 -25.61 4.29
C ALA A 51 -9.11 -27.10 4.13
N GLU A 52 -9.18 -27.60 2.89
CA GLU A 52 -8.72 -28.95 2.61
C GLU A 52 -7.24 -28.99 3.01
N MET A 53 -6.85 -30.08 3.66
CA MET A 53 -5.46 -30.40 3.91
C MET A 53 -5.10 -31.39 2.80
N PRO A 54 -4.54 -30.98 1.65
CA PRO A 54 -3.97 -31.93 0.72
C PRO A 54 -2.84 -32.68 1.45
N PHE A 55 -2.43 -33.81 0.86
CA PHE A 55 -1.26 -34.56 1.33
C PHE A 55 -0.10 -33.60 1.68
N GLN A 56 0.53 -33.82 2.84
CA GLN A 56 1.59 -32.98 3.45
C GLN A 56 1.15 -31.75 4.28
N GLY A 57 -0.15 -31.52 4.52
CA GLY A 57 -0.60 -30.58 5.56
C GLY A 57 -0.51 -29.09 5.19
N ILE A 58 -0.47 -28.79 3.88
CA ILE A 58 -0.60 -27.42 3.36
C ILE A 58 -2.09 -27.04 3.43
N ARG A 59 -2.45 -25.84 3.88
CA ARG A 59 -3.86 -25.38 3.80
C ARG A 59 -4.13 -24.93 2.36
N ALA A 60 -5.22 -25.40 1.77
CA ALA A 60 -5.71 -24.90 0.48
C ALA A 60 -6.43 -23.54 0.64
N ASP A 61 -5.75 -22.52 1.17
CA ASP A 61 -6.22 -21.15 1.21
C ASP A 61 -5.38 -20.24 0.29
N GLU A 62 -6.04 -19.40 -0.51
CA GLU A 62 -5.37 -18.53 -1.49
C GLU A 62 -4.88 -17.22 -0.83
N TYR A 63 -4.21 -17.34 0.33
CA TYR A 63 -3.60 -16.19 1.01
C TYR A 63 -2.28 -15.81 0.34
N VAL A 64 -2.07 -14.51 0.08
CA VAL A 64 -0.92 -13.99 -0.68
C VAL A 64 0.43 -14.52 -0.17
N GLY A 65 0.62 -14.55 1.16
CA GLY A 65 1.85 -15.04 1.78
C GLY A 65 2.09 -16.55 1.69
N LYS A 66 1.16 -17.33 1.10
CA LYS A 66 1.25 -18.79 0.95
C LYS A 66 1.14 -19.26 -0.50
N ILE A 67 0.51 -18.49 -1.39
CA ILE A 67 0.28 -18.89 -2.79
C ILE A 67 1.50 -18.70 -3.69
N GLN A 68 2.52 -17.98 -3.22
CA GLN A 68 3.78 -17.83 -3.95
C GLN A 68 4.72 -18.99 -3.60
N HIS A 69 4.97 -19.88 -4.55
CA HIS A 69 5.85 -21.02 -4.36
C HIS A 69 7.28 -20.69 -4.80
N GLY A 70 8.25 -20.88 -3.91
CA GLY A 70 9.66 -20.75 -4.23
C GLY A 70 10.12 -21.72 -5.33
N THR A 71 11.16 -21.35 -6.06
CA THR A 71 11.77 -22.19 -7.10
C THR A 71 13.29 -22.26 -6.94
N VAL A 72 13.91 -23.26 -7.55
CA VAL A 72 15.37 -23.32 -7.70
C VAL A 72 15.71 -23.24 -9.18
N SER A 73 16.51 -22.25 -9.56
CA SER A 73 17.06 -22.13 -10.91
C SER A 73 18.46 -22.74 -10.93
N PHE A 74 18.75 -23.60 -11.90
CA PHE A 74 20.10 -24.13 -12.14
C PHE A 74 20.69 -23.47 -13.38
N VAL A 75 21.82 -22.81 -13.20
CA VAL A 75 22.58 -22.15 -14.27
C VAL A 75 23.79 -23.03 -14.57
N ALA A 76 24.04 -23.27 -15.86
CA ALA A 76 25.22 -24.00 -16.32
C ALA A 76 26.52 -23.30 -15.87
N PRO A 77 27.67 -23.99 -15.84
CA PRO A 77 28.94 -23.33 -15.58
C PRO A 77 29.13 -22.13 -16.52
N LEU A 78 29.48 -20.98 -15.95
CA LEU A 78 29.59 -19.73 -16.69
C LEU A 78 31.01 -19.51 -17.18
N ASP A 79 31.16 -19.28 -18.47
CA ASP A 79 32.31 -18.56 -19.02
C ASP A 79 31.96 -17.08 -19.24
N ASP A 80 32.96 -16.27 -19.57
CA ASP A 80 32.79 -14.82 -19.80
C ASP A 80 31.73 -14.53 -20.87
N LYS A 81 31.64 -15.39 -21.89
CA LYS A 81 30.67 -15.25 -22.98
C LYS A 81 29.25 -15.48 -22.50
N ALA A 82 29.02 -16.52 -21.70
CA ALA A 82 27.72 -16.83 -21.11
C ALA A 82 27.29 -15.72 -20.14
N LEU A 83 28.22 -15.21 -19.31
CA LEU A 83 27.93 -14.11 -18.38
C LEU A 83 27.56 -12.82 -19.12
N LEU A 84 28.23 -12.51 -20.23
CA LEU A 84 27.88 -11.36 -21.07
C LEU A 84 26.48 -11.50 -21.69
N ALA A 85 26.15 -12.68 -22.23
CA ALA A 85 24.82 -12.95 -22.80
C ALA A 85 23.70 -12.85 -21.75
N TYR A 86 23.94 -13.38 -20.54
CA TYR A 86 23.00 -13.24 -19.43
C TYR A 86 22.87 -11.79 -18.95
N THR A 87 23.97 -11.04 -18.93
CA THR A 87 23.95 -9.62 -18.60
C THR A 87 23.09 -8.83 -19.58
N GLU A 88 23.21 -9.10 -20.88
CA GLU A 88 22.36 -8.49 -21.92
C GLU A 88 20.88 -8.88 -21.75
N THR A 89 20.61 -10.14 -21.40
CA THR A 89 19.25 -10.61 -21.10
C THR A 89 18.65 -9.87 -19.90
N VAL A 90 19.41 -9.73 -18.80
CA VAL A 90 18.94 -8.99 -17.61
C VAL A 90 18.72 -7.52 -17.94
N ARG A 91 19.63 -6.88 -18.66
CA ARG A 91 19.50 -5.46 -19.03
C ARG A 91 18.31 -5.20 -19.97
N SER A 92 18.02 -6.11 -20.90
CA SER A 92 16.87 -5.98 -21.80
C SER A 92 15.53 -6.32 -21.14
N SER A 93 15.55 -7.11 -20.06
CA SER A 93 14.34 -7.50 -19.30
C SER A 93 14.07 -6.58 -18.10
N SER A 94 15.06 -5.80 -17.68
CA SER A 94 14.93 -4.83 -16.59
C SER A 94 14.36 -3.52 -17.13
N PRO A 95 13.36 -2.92 -16.46
CA PRO A 95 12.89 -1.59 -16.84
C PRO A 95 13.86 -0.48 -16.39
N TYR A 96 14.87 -0.80 -15.58
CA TYR A 96 15.91 0.15 -15.15
C TYR A 96 17.01 0.32 -16.20
N HIS A 97 17.35 1.58 -16.45
CA HIS A 97 18.51 2.02 -17.23
C HIS A 97 19.11 3.26 -16.56
N ASP A 98 20.41 3.51 -16.73
CA ASP A 98 21.10 4.61 -16.02
C ASP A 98 20.56 6.01 -16.40
N ASP A 99 20.02 6.18 -17.61
CA ASP A 99 19.35 7.42 -18.02
C ASP A 99 18.10 7.69 -17.18
N ALA A 100 17.48 6.66 -16.59
CA ALA A 100 16.32 6.81 -15.71
C ALA A 100 16.64 7.65 -14.47
N LEU A 101 17.90 7.72 -14.02
CA LEU A 101 18.33 8.55 -12.89
C LEU A 101 18.30 10.06 -13.20
N THR A 102 18.40 10.42 -14.48
CA THR A 102 18.49 11.82 -14.94
C THR A 102 17.33 12.22 -15.85
N ARG A 103 16.38 11.32 -16.07
CA ARG A 103 15.23 11.55 -16.95
C ARG A 103 14.40 12.73 -16.45
N ALA A 104 14.22 13.72 -17.33
CA ALA A 104 13.36 14.85 -17.04
C ALA A 104 11.89 14.40 -16.88
N SER A 105 11.18 15.05 -15.95
CA SER A 105 9.77 14.80 -15.73
C SER A 105 8.95 15.17 -16.98
N THR A 106 8.10 14.25 -17.43
CA THR A 106 7.08 14.51 -18.46
C THR A 106 5.73 14.93 -17.85
N LEU A 107 5.67 15.07 -16.52
CA LEU A 107 4.47 15.45 -15.80
C LEU A 107 4.23 16.96 -15.93
N PRO A 108 2.98 17.43 -15.85
CA PRO A 108 2.68 18.86 -15.92
C PRO A 108 3.46 19.66 -14.86
N PRO A 109 4.22 20.69 -15.24
CA PRO A 109 5.09 21.42 -14.30
C PRO A 109 4.32 22.30 -13.30
N GLY A 110 3.00 22.36 -13.41
CA GLY A 110 2.15 23.14 -12.52
C GLY A 110 1.96 22.53 -11.12
N VAL A 111 2.25 21.25 -10.92
CA VAL A 111 2.15 20.58 -9.62
C VAL A 111 3.39 20.87 -8.79
N LYS A 112 3.21 21.45 -7.59
CA LYS A 112 4.29 21.81 -6.66
C LYS A 112 4.20 21.12 -5.32
N HIS A 113 2.98 20.71 -4.94
CA HIS A 113 2.66 20.08 -3.66
C HIS A 113 2.13 18.66 -3.89
N VAL A 114 2.60 17.73 -3.07
CA VAL A 114 2.15 16.35 -3.03
C VAL A 114 1.56 16.06 -1.65
N ILE A 115 0.35 15.53 -1.64
CA ILE A 115 -0.24 14.90 -0.46
C ILE A 115 -0.27 13.39 -0.73
N TYR A 116 0.49 12.64 0.06
CA TYR A 116 0.61 11.20 -0.08
C TYR A 116 -0.09 10.53 1.10
N ILE A 117 -1.18 9.83 0.79
CA ILE A 117 -2.05 9.17 1.76
C ILE A 117 -1.85 7.67 1.61
N VAL A 118 -1.48 7.00 2.70
CA VAL A 118 -1.40 5.55 2.75
C VAL A 118 -2.45 5.03 3.72
N LYS A 119 -3.27 4.13 3.20
CA LYS A 119 -4.34 3.45 3.91
C LYS A 119 -4.00 1.98 4.17
N GLU A 120 -4.98 1.14 4.52
CA GLU A 120 -4.77 -0.24 4.98
C GLU A 120 -5.57 -1.33 4.21
N ASN A 121 -4.79 -2.30 3.72
CA ASN A 121 -5.16 -3.66 3.30
C ASN A 121 -6.43 -3.83 2.45
N ARG A 122 -6.44 -3.39 1.18
CA ARG A 122 -7.57 -3.72 0.27
C ARG A 122 -7.14 -4.20 -1.10
N THR A 123 -7.84 -5.21 -1.59
CA THR A 123 -7.81 -5.53 -3.01
C THR A 123 -8.73 -4.62 -3.82
N TYR A 124 -8.46 -4.49 -5.11
CA TYR A 124 -9.30 -3.74 -6.04
C TYR A 124 -10.74 -4.26 -6.02
N ASP A 125 -10.92 -5.58 -6.14
CA ASP A 125 -12.27 -6.16 -6.19
C ASP A 125 -13.06 -6.03 -4.88
N GLN A 126 -12.41 -5.92 -3.72
CA GLN A 126 -13.11 -5.72 -2.44
C GLN A 126 -13.81 -4.36 -2.37
N VAL A 127 -13.29 -3.35 -3.07
CA VAL A 127 -13.78 -1.97 -3.01
C VAL A 127 -14.45 -1.56 -4.32
N LEU A 128 -13.74 -1.66 -5.45
CA LEU A 128 -14.16 -1.15 -6.76
C LEU A 128 -14.59 -2.28 -7.74
N GLY A 129 -14.74 -3.51 -7.25
CA GLY A 129 -15.16 -4.65 -8.08
C GLY A 129 -16.54 -4.47 -8.74
N ASP A 130 -17.40 -3.62 -8.18
CA ASP A 130 -18.72 -3.24 -8.70
C ASP A 130 -18.70 -2.07 -9.70
N ASP A 131 -17.55 -1.42 -9.94
CA ASP A 131 -17.41 -0.41 -11.00
C ASP A 131 -17.27 -1.06 -12.38
N ARG A 132 -18.38 -1.09 -13.11
CA ARG A 132 -18.50 -1.73 -14.45
C ARG A 132 -17.58 -1.14 -15.53
N ARG A 133 -16.91 -0.02 -15.28
CA ARG A 133 -16.00 0.60 -16.26
C ARG A 133 -14.64 -0.08 -16.29
N GLY A 134 -14.20 -0.64 -15.16
CA GLY A 134 -12.93 -1.37 -15.04
C GLY A 134 -13.12 -2.87 -15.09
N GLN A 135 -12.01 -3.61 -15.08
CA GLN A 135 -12.01 -5.07 -14.95
C GLN A 135 -12.24 -5.49 -13.49
N GLY A 136 -13.46 -5.33 -12.97
CA GLY A 136 -13.83 -5.73 -11.60
C GLY A 136 -14.69 -6.99 -11.55
N ASP A 137 -14.63 -7.72 -10.43
CA ASP A 137 -15.57 -8.78 -10.09
C ASP A 137 -16.53 -8.34 -8.95
N PRO A 138 -17.79 -7.97 -9.26
CA PRO A 138 -18.77 -7.51 -8.28
C PRO A 138 -19.08 -8.55 -7.19
N SER A 139 -18.79 -9.82 -7.45
CA SER A 139 -19.09 -10.92 -6.53
C SER A 139 -18.07 -11.03 -5.39
N LEU A 140 -16.91 -10.38 -5.50
CA LEU A 140 -15.87 -10.26 -4.47
C LEU A 140 -15.98 -8.99 -3.63
N VAL A 141 -16.86 -8.05 -3.99
CA VAL A 141 -17.04 -6.76 -3.31
C VAL A 141 -17.47 -6.93 -1.86
N LEU A 142 -16.72 -6.37 -0.92
CA LEU A 142 -17.08 -6.27 0.50
C LEU A 142 -17.54 -4.84 0.87
N PHE A 143 -16.95 -3.83 0.24
CA PHE A 143 -17.11 -2.42 0.59
C PHE A 143 -17.47 -1.57 -0.64
N GLY A 144 -18.54 -1.95 -1.34
CA GLY A 144 -19.03 -1.27 -2.53
C GLY A 144 -19.55 0.15 -2.28
N GLU A 145 -20.18 0.75 -3.29
CA GLU A 145 -20.50 2.20 -3.27
C GLU A 145 -21.34 2.69 -2.09
N ASP A 146 -22.19 1.84 -1.50
CA ASP A 146 -22.98 2.22 -0.32
C ASP A 146 -22.14 2.34 0.97
N VAL A 147 -20.95 1.78 0.98
CA VAL A 147 -19.97 1.92 2.06
C VAL A 147 -18.92 2.96 1.72
N THR A 148 -18.46 2.98 0.46
CA THR A 148 -17.37 3.85 -0.01
C THR A 148 -17.81 4.83 -1.11
N PRO A 149 -18.83 5.68 -0.86
CA PRO A 149 -19.35 6.57 -1.88
C PRO A 149 -18.33 7.60 -2.38
N ASN A 150 -17.35 8.01 -1.56
CA ASN A 150 -16.30 8.94 -2.00
C ASN A 150 -15.27 8.24 -2.88
N LEU A 151 -14.74 7.07 -2.50
CA LEU A 151 -13.77 6.33 -3.34
C LEU A 151 -14.36 6.01 -4.72
N HIS A 152 -15.61 5.55 -4.79
CA HIS A 152 -16.32 5.33 -6.04
C HIS A 152 -16.50 6.61 -6.86
N LYS A 153 -16.89 7.71 -6.21
CA LYS A 153 -17.06 9.00 -6.88
C LYS A 153 -15.73 9.54 -7.41
N LEU A 154 -14.64 9.41 -6.65
CA LEU A 154 -13.29 9.81 -7.07
C LEU A 154 -12.84 9.02 -8.30
N ALA A 155 -13.01 7.70 -8.29
CA ALA A 155 -12.72 6.85 -9.45
C ALA A 155 -13.57 7.23 -10.68
N ARG A 156 -14.81 7.70 -10.47
CA ARG A 156 -15.69 8.17 -11.56
C ARG A 156 -15.30 9.53 -12.13
N GLU A 157 -14.97 10.48 -11.27
CA GLU A 157 -14.71 11.85 -11.67
C GLU A 157 -13.28 12.08 -12.15
N PHE A 158 -12.33 11.25 -11.71
CA PHE A 158 -10.92 11.30 -12.10
C PHE A 158 -10.57 10.09 -12.97
N VAL A 159 -9.52 9.36 -12.60
CA VAL A 159 -9.08 8.14 -13.29
C VAL A 159 -9.51 6.94 -12.46
N LEU A 160 -10.11 5.95 -13.11
CA LEU A 160 -10.21 4.60 -12.58
C LEU A 160 -8.95 3.82 -12.97
N PHE A 161 -8.13 3.44 -11.99
CA PHE A 161 -7.00 2.54 -12.20
C PHE A 161 -7.44 1.10 -11.91
N ASP A 162 -7.70 0.31 -12.95
CA ASP A 162 -8.15 -1.09 -12.83
C ASP A 162 -7.01 -2.11 -12.90
N ASN A 163 -5.77 -1.61 -12.98
CA ASN A 163 -4.54 -2.40 -13.17
C ASN A 163 -3.36 -1.90 -12.30
N PHE A 164 -3.65 -1.47 -11.07
CA PHE A 164 -2.65 -1.05 -10.07
C PHE A 164 -2.39 -2.17 -9.05
N TYR A 165 -1.12 -2.39 -8.70
CA TYR A 165 -0.69 -3.45 -7.80
C TYR A 165 0.17 -2.94 -6.65
N VAL A 166 -0.14 -3.33 -5.42
CA VAL A 166 0.81 -3.12 -4.32
C VAL A 166 2.04 -4.02 -4.52
N ASN A 167 3.21 -3.56 -4.09
CA ASN A 167 4.44 -4.37 -4.16
C ASN A 167 4.59 -5.35 -2.98
N ALA A 168 3.75 -5.22 -1.96
CA ALA A 168 3.83 -5.90 -0.67
C ALA A 168 2.81 -7.03 -0.52
N ASP A 169 3.13 -8.00 0.31
CA ASP A 169 2.19 -9.05 0.69
C ASP A 169 1.35 -8.64 1.92
N VAL A 170 1.96 -7.90 2.85
CA VAL A 170 1.43 -7.59 4.19
C VAL A 170 1.98 -6.27 4.73
N SER A 171 1.40 -5.69 5.79
CA SER A 171 1.70 -4.30 6.16
C SER A 171 3.16 -4.12 6.59
N ALA A 172 3.75 -5.18 7.15
CA ALA A 172 5.16 -5.23 7.51
C ALA A 172 6.09 -4.90 6.33
N ASP A 173 5.83 -5.41 5.13
CA ASP A 173 6.58 -5.03 3.92
C ASP A 173 5.89 -3.93 3.09
N GLY A 174 4.59 -3.71 3.30
CA GLY A 174 3.76 -2.65 2.74
C GLY A 174 4.25 -1.26 3.05
N HIS A 175 4.49 -0.96 4.33
CA HIS A 175 5.00 0.35 4.73
C HIS A 175 6.39 0.63 4.16
N ASN A 176 7.25 -0.38 4.09
CA ASN A 176 8.56 -0.24 3.46
C ASN A 176 8.44 0.01 1.94
N TRP A 177 7.66 -0.78 1.21
CA TRP A 177 7.47 -0.56 -0.22
C TRP A 177 6.85 0.80 -0.51
N SER A 178 5.86 1.20 0.28
CA SER A 178 5.11 2.46 0.13
C SER A 178 5.92 3.69 0.50
N THR A 179 7.05 3.56 1.21
CA THR A 179 7.83 4.73 1.65
C THR A 179 9.30 4.69 1.27
N ALA A 180 9.84 3.55 0.83
CA ALA A 180 11.26 3.37 0.52
C ALA A 180 11.54 2.74 -0.84
N GLY A 181 10.50 2.31 -1.58
CA GLY A 181 10.69 1.63 -2.86
C GLY A 181 11.37 0.26 -2.76
N ILE A 182 11.52 -0.29 -1.54
CA ILE A 182 12.04 -1.63 -1.27
C ILE A 182 11.68 -2.06 0.16
N ALA A 183 11.42 -3.35 0.34
CA ALA A 183 11.44 -3.99 1.65
C ALA A 183 12.81 -4.67 1.91
N PRO A 184 13.53 -4.30 2.98
CA PRO A 184 14.83 -4.89 3.29
C PRO A 184 14.79 -6.40 3.53
N ASP A 185 15.93 -7.06 3.35
CA ASP A 185 16.07 -8.51 3.54
C ASP A 185 15.65 -8.97 4.94
N TYR A 186 15.88 -8.14 5.96
CA TYR A 186 15.37 -8.37 7.32
C TYR A 186 13.85 -8.52 7.32
N VAL A 187 13.12 -7.52 6.82
CA VAL A 187 11.66 -7.49 6.79
C VAL A 187 11.12 -8.72 6.06
N GLN A 188 11.64 -8.97 4.85
CA GLN A 188 11.22 -10.07 3.99
C GLN A 188 11.47 -11.47 4.59
N LYS A 189 12.50 -11.63 5.43
CA LYS A 189 12.79 -12.90 6.12
C LYS A 189 12.01 -13.08 7.41
N PHE A 190 11.62 -12.00 8.07
CA PHE A 190 11.02 -12.05 9.41
C PHE A 190 9.49 -11.92 9.41
N TRP A 191 8.89 -11.18 8.48
CA TRP A 191 7.44 -11.07 8.40
C TRP A 191 6.75 -12.44 8.28
N PRO A 192 7.24 -13.43 7.48
CA PRO A 192 6.53 -14.72 7.39
C PRO A 192 6.45 -15.45 8.74
N ASN A 193 7.45 -15.27 9.62
CA ASN A 193 7.43 -15.84 10.96
C ASN A 193 6.50 -15.09 11.92
N SER A 194 6.38 -13.76 11.78
CA SER A 194 5.42 -12.96 12.53
C SER A 194 3.99 -13.34 12.18
N TYR A 195 3.67 -13.40 10.88
CA TYR A 195 2.32 -13.72 10.38
C TYR A 195 1.98 -15.21 10.49
N ALA A 196 2.97 -16.07 10.74
CA ALA A 196 2.74 -17.46 11.15
C ALA A 196 2.55 -17.63 12.67
N GLY A 197 2.49 -16.54 13.45
CA GLY A 197 2.33 -16.56 14.91
C GLY A 197 3.54 -17.12 15.66
N ARG A 198 4.71 -17.23 15.02
CA ARG A 198 5.95 -17.76 15.61
C ARG A 198 6.83 -16.66 16.21
N ARG A 199 6.49 -15.41 15.94
CA ARG A 199 7.16 -14.22 16.43
C ARG A 199 6.11 -13.16 16.78
N LYS A 200 6.22 -12.58 17.97
CA LYS A 200 5.23 -11.62 18.50
C LYS A 200 5.70 -10.17 18.46
N THR A 201 6.98 -9.93 18.22
CA THR A 201 7.54 -8.59 18.15
C THR A 201 7.18 -7.97 16.79
N TYR A 202 6.53 -6.81 16.81
CA TYR A 202 6.41 -5.95 15.64
C TYR A 202 7.55 -4.94 15.69
N ASP A 203 8.47 -5.02 14.72
CA ASP A 203 9.69 -4.23 14.66
C ASP A 203 9.92 -3.62 13.28
N TYR A 204 8.82 -3.48 12.54
CA TYR A 204 8.75 -2.73 11.29
C TYR A 204 8.53 -1.24 11.61
N GLU A 205 8.37 -0.41 10.58
CA GLU A 205 8.03 1.02 10.75
C GLU A 205 8.94 1.81 11.71
N GLY A 206 10.26 1.61 11.56
CA GLY A 206 11.26 2.28 12.38
C GLY A 206 11.43 1.70 13.79
N GLY A 207 10.85 0.52 14.05
CA GLY A 207 11.03 -0.21 15.32
C GLY A 207 12.40 -0.90 15.47
N GLU A 208 13.03 -1.31 14.37
CA GLU A 208 14.34 -1.96 14.34
C GLU A 208 15.24 -1.39 13.24
N SER A 209 16.51 -1.15 13.58
CA SER A 209 17.54 -0.65 12.67
C SER A 209 17.81 -1.59 11.49
N ALA A 210 17.70 -2.90 11.68
CA ALA A 210 17.85 -3.88 10.61
C ALA A 210 16.70 -3.83 9.57
N ALA A 211 15.54 -3.24 9.93
CA ALA A 211 14.42 -3.00 9.03
C ALA A 211 14.56 -1.67 8.23
N LEU A 212 15.65 -0.91 8.45
CA LEU A 212 15.90 0.34 7.76
C LEU A 212 16.38 0.08 6.31
N PRO A 213 15.71 0.66 5.30
CA PRO A 213 16.15 0.58 3.92
C PRO A 213 17.50 1.29 3.69
N PRO A 214 18.43 0.74 2.89
CA PRO A 214 19.76 1.31 2.71
C PRO A 214 19.79 2.77 2.23
N ALA A 215 18.81 3.17 1.41
CA ALA A 215 18.67 4.54 0.90
C ALA A 215 17.79 5.44 1.79
N GLY A 216 17.30 4.93 2.92
CA GLY A 216 16.27 5.58 3.70
C GLY A 216 14.91 5.55 3.00
N TYR A 217 14.08 6.52 3.34
CA TYR A 217 12.70 6.67 2.93
C TYR A 217 12.51 7.95 2.10
N LEU A 218 11.33 8.10 1.49
CA LEU A 218 10.95 9.22 0.63
C LEU A 218 11.17 10.57 1.32
N TRP A 219 10.88 10.66 2.62
CA TRP A 219 11.12 11.88 3.39
C TRP A 219 12.61 12.19 3.59
N ASN A 220 13.50 11.19 3.65
CA ASN A 220 14.93 11.44 3.75
C ASN A 220 15.43 12.11 2.46
N ASN A 221 14.99 11.63 1.30
CA ASN A 221 15.29 12.27 0.01
C ASN A 221 14.66 13.67 -0.09
N ALA A 222 13.43 13.85 0.39
CA ALA A 222 12.78 15.17 0.43
C ALA A 222 13.57 16.18 1.28
N VAL A 223 13.98 15.79 2.49
CA VAL A 223 14.80 16.64 3.37
C VAL A 223 16.15 16.95 2.73
N ALA A 224 16.82 15.96 2.13
CA ALA A 224 18.09 16.16 1.44
C ALA A 224 17.98 17.15 0.25
N ALA A 225 16.83 17.18 -0.42
CA ALA A 225 16.52 18.08 -1.53
C ALA A 225 15.96 19.45 -1.08
N GLY A 226 15.85 19.72 0.23
CA GLY A 226 15.26 20.96 0.75
C GLY A 226 13.76 21.10 0.50
N VAL A 227 13.05 19.99 0.30
CA VAL A 227 11.59 19.95 0.13
C VAL A 227 10.92 20.07 1.51
N SER A 228 10.04 21.06 1.68
CA SER A 228 9.29 21.25 2.92
C SER A 228 8.32 20.08 3.15
N LEU A 229 8.27 19.60 4.39
CA LEU A 229 7.59 18.36 4.78
C LEU A 229 6.59 18.58 5.91
N ARG A 230 5.50 17.83 5.92
CA ARG A 230 4.59 17.68 7.07
C ARG A 230 4.19 16.22 7.22
N ASN A 231 4.19 15.73 8.47
CA ASN A 231 3.82 14.36 8.79
C ASN A 231 2.53 14.29 9.60
N TYR A 232 1.61 13.45 9.15
CA TYR A 232 0.37 13.07 9.81
C TYR A 232 0.35 11.56 10.04
N GLY A 233 0.90 11.12 11.18
CA GLY A 233 0.72 9.76 11.69
C GLY A 233 1.78 8.73 11.30
N TYR A 234 2.77 9.04 10.45
CA TYR A 234 3.85 8.09 10.18
C TYR A 234 4.85 7.98 11.32
N PHE A 235 5.20 6.74 11.67
CA PHE A 235 6.23 6.37 12.64
C PHE A 235 6.04 7.07 13.99
N VAL A 236 4.79 7.30 14.39
CA VAL A 236 4.46 7.89 15.68
C VAL A 236 4.11 6.79 16.68
N THR A 237 4.46 7.02 17.94
CA THR A 237 3.91 6.29 19.07
C THR A 237 2.85 7.16 19.72
N ASN A 238 1.62 6.67 19.79
CA ASN A 238 0.49 7.38 20.37
C ASN A 238 0.59 7.42 21.91
N LYS A 239 0.06 8.47 22.52
CA LYS A 239 -0.32 8.46 23.94
C LYS A 239 -1.55 7.56 24.11
N PRO A 240 -1.68 6.84 25.24
CA PRO A 240 -2.95 6.24 25.61
C PRO A 240 -4.05 7.32 25.62
N LEU A 241 -5.24 7.02 25.11
CA LEU A 241 -6.34 8.00 24.99
C LEU A 241 -6.68 8.66 26.34
N ALA A 242 -6.64 7.89 27.44
CA ALA A 242 -6.87 8.40 28.79
C ALA A 242 -5.79 9.39 29.30
N GLN A 243 -4.65 9.50 28.59
CA GLN A 243 -3.54 10.40 28.91
C GLN A 243 -3.49 11.62 27.97
N VAL A 244 -4.45 11.76 27.04
CA VAL A 244 -4.57 12.95 26.20
C VAL A 244 -5.14 14.08 27.05
N GLY A 245 -4.36 15.16 27.20
CA GLY A 245 -4.75 16.33 27.98
C GLY A 245 -5.62 17.30 27.19
N ALA A 246 -5.94 18.43 27.82
CA ALA A 246 -6.70 19.51 27.20
C ALA A 246 -5.97 20.18 26.01
N ASP A 247 -4.67 19.94 25.86
CA ASP A 247 -3.86 20.39 24.71
C ASP A 247 -4.16 19.60 23.42
N GLY A 248 -4.86 18.48 23.54
CA GLY A 248 -5.21 17.59 22.43
C GLY A 248 -4.01 16.86 21.81
N VAL A 249 -2.85 16.87 22.46
CA VAL A 249 -1.64 16.22 21.92
C VAL A 249 -1.78 14.70 22.04
N GLN A 250 -1.87 14.05 20.89
CA GLN A 250 -2.03 12.60 20.71
C GLN A 250 -0.69 11.86 20.65
N VAL A 251 0.35 12.48 20.11
CA VAL A 251 1.64 11.83 19.85
C VAL A 251 2.54 11.89 21.09
N LYS A 252 3.10 10.74 21.48
CA LYS A 252 4.09 10.60 22.56
C LYS A 252 5.52 10.72 22.04
N ALA A 253 5.82 10.05 20.93
CA ALA A 253 7.15 10.00 20.34
C ALA A 253 7.05 9.80 18.82
N VAL A 254 8.11 10.15 18.10
CA VAL A 254 8.27 9.89 16.66
C VAL A 254 9.57 9.09 16.50
N ARG A 255 9.51 7.95 15.80
CA ARG A 255 10.63 6.99 15.71
C ARG A 255 11.72 7.46 14.75
N ASP A 256 11.37 8.24 13.73
CA ASP A 256 12.33 8.85 12.79
C ASP A 256 12.65 10.31 13.17
N ALA A 257 13.94 10.62 13.25
CA ALA A 257 14.43 11.94 13.67
C ALA A 257 14.10 13.06 12.66
N MET A 258 14.04 12.77 11.36
CA MET A 258 13.66 13.73 10.33
C MET A 258 12.16 14.03 10.35
N LEU A 259 11.33 13.09 10.82
CA LEU A 259 9.89 13.30 10.99
C LEU A 259 9.54 14.04 12.28
N ALA A 260 10.39 13.98 13.32
CA ALA A 260 10.08 14.49 14.65
C ALA A 260 9.62 15.96 14.68
N ASN A 261 10.31 16.85 13.95
CA ASN A 261 10.00 18.29 13.95
C ASN A 261 8.89 18.70 12.97
N VAL A 262 8.49 17.80 12.08
CA VAL A 262 7.46 18.07 11.06
C VAL A 262 6.15 17.34 11.34
N THR A 263 6.10 16.52 12.38
CA THR A 263 4.90 15.77 12.78
C THR A 263 3.88 16.68 13.46
N ASN A 264 2.60 16.55 13.09
CA ASN A 264 1.53 17.18 13.86
C ASN A 264 1.25 16.36 15.12
N GLY A 265 1.61 16.87 16.29
CA GLY A 265 1.42 16.18 17.57
C GLY A 265 -0.05 15.95 17.97
N GLN A 266 -1.01 16.66 17.37
CA GLN A 266 -2.46 16.45 17.58
C GLN A 266 -3.03 15.38 16.63
N TYR A 267 -2.29 14.98 15.59
CA TYR A 267 -2.72 13.93 14.68
C TYR A 267 -2.34 12.57 15.25
N ARG A 268 -3.34 11.74 15.53
CA ARG A 268 -3.13 10.39 16.04
C ARG A 268 -2.68 9.46 14.91
N GLY A 269 -1.66 8.64 15.15
CA GLY A 269 -1.24 7.57 14.23
C GLY A 269 -2.28 6.45 14.13
N PHE A 270 -1.86 5.24 13.74
CA PHE A 270 -2.73 4.07 13.72
C PHE A 270 -3.35 3.81 15.10
N ASP A 271 -4.69 3.69 15.11
CA ASP A 271 -5.52 3.34 16.26
C ASP A 271 -6.95 3.16 15.78
N LEU A 272 -7.45 1.92 15.82
CA LEU A 272 -8.78 1.55 15.36
C LEU A 272 -9.91 2.00 16.31
N ASP A 273 -9.59 2.48 17.51
CA ASP A 273 -10.54 3.12 18.43
C ASP A 273 -10.67 4.64 18.21
N TYR A 274 -9.89 5.21 17.28
CA TYR A 274 -9.94 6.63 16.94
C TYR A 274 -10.45 6.85 15.51
N PRO A 275 -11.49 7.67 15.28
CA PRO A 275 -12.06 7.87 13.94
C PRO A 275 -11.11 8.56 12.96
N ASP A 276 -11.06 8.10 11.72
CA ASP A 276 -10.34 8.75 10.63
C ASP A 276 -10.96 10.10 10.29
N VAL A 277 -12.27 10.30 10.47
CA VAL A 277 -12.87 11.64 10.32
C VAL A 277 -12.32 12.63 11.34
N ASP A 278 -11.90 12.18 12.53
CA ASP A 278 -11.27 13.03 13.53
C ASP A 278 -9.80 13.31 13.18
N ARG A 279 -9.09 12.33 12.61
CA ARG A 279 -7.76 12.56 12.00
C ARG A 279 -7.84 13.61 10.88
N ALA A 280 -8.82 13.49 9.99
CA ALA A 280 -9.04 14.44 8.90
C ALA A 280 -9.33 15.86 9.43
N LYS A 281 -10.10 16.02 10.52
CA LYS A 281 -10.34 17.34 11.15
C LYS A 281 -9.05 18.03 11.57
N VAL A 282 -8.06 17.29 12.09
CA VAL A 282 -6.75 17.85 12.45
C VAL A 282 -6.01 18.37 11.22
N PHE A 283 -6.02 17.62 10.12
CA PHE A 283 -5.45 18.09 8.85
C PHE A 283 -6.19 19.32 8.30
N LEU A 284 -7.53 19.31 8.29
CA LEU A 284 -8.35 20.45 7.85
C LEU A 284 -8.05 21.73 8.65
N ALA A 285 -7.81 21.60 9.96
CA ALA A 285 -7.40 22.73 10.80
C ALA A 285 -6.01 23.27 10.44
N ASP A 286 -5.06 22.41 10.09
CA ASP A 286 -3.75 22.83 9.57
C ASP A 286 -3.85 23.42 8.17
N LEU A 287 -4.69 22.87 7.29
CA LEU A 287 -4.95 23.41 5.95
C LEU A 287 -5.44 24.85 6.02
N ALA A 288 -6.36 25.17 6.94
CA ALA A 288 -6.80 26.54 7.15
C ALA A 288 -5.66 27.48 7.57
N LYS A 289 -4.70 27.00 8.38
CA LYS A 289 -3.49 27.78 8.74
C LYS A 289 -2.57 27.97 7.54
N PHE A 290 -2.38 26.93 6.72
CA PHE A 290 -1.61 27.02 5.48
C PHE A 290 -2.24 28.03 4.52
N GLU A 291 -3.57 28.04 4.37
CA GLU A 291 -4.25 29.03 3.53
C GLU A 291 -4.04 30.47 4.04
N ALA A 292 -4.08 30.66 5.35
CA ALA A 292 -3.83 31.94 6.00
C ALA A 292 -2.39 32.42 5.83
N SER A 293 -1.38 31.54 5.92
CA SER A 293 0.02 31.89 5.66
C SER A 293 0.35 32.00 4.18
N GLY A 294 -0.41 31.32 3.31
CA GLY A 294 -0.10 31.16 1.89
C GLY A 294 0.96 30.08 1.62
N GLU A 295 1.34 29.28 2.61
CA GLU A 295 2.41 28.29 2.51
C GLU A 295 1.90 26.88 2.83
N LEU A 296 1.81 26.03 1.80
CA LEU A 296 1.57 24.60 1.94
C LEU A 296 2.92 23.85 1.87
N PRO A 297 3.20 22.86 2.73
CA PRO A 297 4.34 21.96 2.57
C PRO A 297 4.36 21.33 1.17
N ARG A 298 5.55 21.13 0.60
CA ARG A 298 5.69 20.51 -0.72
C ARG A 298 5.43 19.01 -0.68
N LEU A 299 5.74 18.34 0.42
CA LEU A 299 5.36 16.94 0.67
C LEU A 299 4.56 16.85 1.99
N ILE A 300 3.39 16.24 1.93
CA ILE A 300 2.58 15.89 3.09
C ILE A 300 2.42 14.37 3.11
N LEU A 301 2.81 13.73 4.21
CA LEU A 301 2.61 12.30 4.44
C LEU A 301 1.42 12.11 5.40
N MET A 302 0.51 11.21 5.08
CA MET A 302 -0.72 11.00 5.85
C MET A 302 -1.11 9.52 5.95
N ARG A 303 -1.44 9.07 7.16
CA ARG A 303 -2.02 7.75 7.45
C ARG A 303 -3.52 7.87 7.72
N LEU A 304 -4.35 7.13 6.99
CA LEU A 304 -5.79 6.96 7.26
C LEU A 304 -6.08 5.46 7.22
N GLY A 305 -6.04 4.80 8.38
CA GLY A 305 -5.92 3.33 8.45
C GLY A 305 -7.13 2.60 9.03
N ASN A 306 -8.28 3.26 9.26
CA ASN A 306 -9.42 2.57 9.85
C ASN A 306 -10.07 1.56 8.90
N ASP A 307 -9.73 1.60 7.61
CA ASP A 307 -10.07 0.49 6.73
C ASP A 307 -9.31 -0.80 7.03
N HIS A 308 -8.31 -0.84 7.92
CA HIS A 308 -7.83 -2.12 8.47
C HIS A 308 -8.95 -2.87 9.23
N THR A 309 -9.82 -2.13 9.93
CA THR A 309 -10.91 -2.62 10.79
C THR A 309 -10.47 -3.43 12.02
N SER A 310 -11.37 -3.57 13.00
CA SER A 310 -11.22 -4.51 14.13
C SER A 310 -11.93 -5.86 13.90
N GLY A 311 -12.19 -6.23 12.65
CA GLY A 311 -12.98 -7.42 12.33
C GLY A 311 -14.33 -7.44 13.05
N ILE A 312 -14.70 -8.57 13.64
CA ILE A 312 -15.98 -8.76 14.36
C ILE A 312 -15.85 -8.67 15.89
N ALA A 313 -14.72 -8.16 16.41
CA ALA A 313 -14.48 -8.05 17.84
C ALA A 313 -15.62 -7.30 18.54
N ALA A 314 -16.25 -7.94 19.53
CA ALA A 314 -17.43 -7.40 20.21
C ALA A 314 -17.15 -6.03 20.82
N GLY A 315 -18.08 -5.09 20.63
CA GLY A 315 -17.95 -3.72 21.14
C GLY A 315 -17.01 -2.81 20.35
N LYS A 316 -16.16 -3.32 19.43
CA LYS A 316 -15.39 -2.50 18.50
C LYS A 316 -16.27 -1.97 17.36
N ILE A 317 -15.77 -0.97 16.63
CA ILE A 317 -16.47 -0.43 15.45
C ILE A 317 -16.63 -1.53 14.40
N ALA A 318 -17.83 -1.66 13.85
CA ALA A 318 -18.14 -2.67 12.86
C ALA A 318 -17.39 -2.40 11.55
N PRO A 319 -16.98 -3.43 10.79
CA PRO A 319 -16.16 -3.24 9.60
C PRO A 319 -16.73 -2.27 8.55
N LEU A 320 -18.03 -2.36 8.28
CA LEU A 320 -18.71 -1.46 7.34
C LEU A 320 -18.65 0.00 7.82
N SER A 321 -18.77 0.23 9.13
CA SER A 321 -18.69 1.56 9.73
C SER A 321 -17.26 2.10 9.69
N ALA A 322 -16.26 1.25 9.96
CA ALA A 322 -14.84 1.63 9.94
C ALA A 322 -14.37 2.03 8.54
N VAL A 323 -14.77 1.27 7.51
CA VAL A 323 -14.46 1.62 6.11
C VAL A 323 -15.26 2.83 5.64
N ALA A 324 -16.50 3.02 6.10
CA ALA A 324 -17.26 4.24 5.81
C ALA A 324 -16.65 5.49 6.48
N ASP A 325 -16.12 5.36 7.69
CA ASP A 325 -15.39 6.43 8.41
C ASP A 325 -14.14 6.85 7.63
N ASN A 326 -13.37 5.87 7.18
CA ASN A 326 -12.21 6.09 6.32
C ASN A 326 -12.59 6.75 4.96
N ASP A 327 -13.63 6.27 4.27
CA ASP A 327 -14.12 6.86 3.01
C ASP A 327 -14.52 8.34 3.18
N VAL A 328 -15.23 8.66 4.25
CA VAL A 328 -15.64 10.03 4.57
C VAL A 328 -14.42 10.90 4.88
N ALA A 329 -13.43 10.37 5.61
CA ALA A 329 -12.20 11.09 5.90
C ALA A 329 -11.42 11.42 4.61
N VAL A 330 -11.25 10.46 3.70
CA VAL A 330 -10.65 10.67 2.37
C VAL A 330 -11.44 11.72 1.59
N GLY A 331 -12.76 11.58 1.52
CA GLY A 331 -13.64 12.53 0.86
C GLY A 331 -13.50 13.95 1.40
N ALA A 332 -13.43 14.11 2.72
CA ALA A 332 -13.26 15.40 3.40
C ALA A 332 -11.90 16.04 3.09
N VAL A 333 -10.81 15.26 3.15
CA VAL A 333 -9.45 15.73 2.80
C VAL A 333 -9.41 16.21 1.35
N VAL A 334 -9.88 15.40 0.40
CA VAL A 334 -9.87 15.76 -1.02
C VAL A 334 -10.75 16.98 -1.30
N ALA A 335 -11.96 17.03 -0.74
CA ALA A 335 -12.86 18.16 -0.92
C ALA A 335 -12.24 19.46 -0.38
N ALA A 336 -11.69 19.44 0.84
CA ALA A 336 -11.05 20.59 1.44
C ALA A 336 -9.84 21.08 0.61
N VAL A 337 -8.95 20.18 0.20
CA VAL A 337 -7.79 20.53 -0.64
C VAL A 337 -8.23 21.10 -1.98
N SER A 338 -9.24 20.50 -2.62
CA SER A 338 -9.74 20.96 -3.93
C SER A 338 -10.45 22.31 -3.92
N LYS A 339 -10.92 22.74 -2.74
CA LYS A 339 -11.54 24.06 -2.51
C LYS A 339 -10.52 25.10 -2.02
N SER A 340 -9.36 24.65 -1.56
CA SER A 340 -8.30 25.53 -1.09
C SER A 340 -7.64 26.30 -2.24
N ARG A 341 -7.00 27.43 -1.89
CA ARG A 341 -6.18 28.20 -2.83
C ARG A 341 -4.98 27.43 -3.43
N PHE A 342 -4.65 26.27 -2.86
CA PHE A 342 -3.53 25.43 -3.30
C PHE A 342 -3.92 24.42 -4.39
N TRP A 343 -5.23 24.16 -4.62
CA TRP A 343 -5.69 23.10 -5.51
C TRP A 343 -4.99 23.11 -6.87
N GLY A 344 -4.87 24.30 -7.48
CA GLY A 344 -4.20 24.53 -8.77
C GLY A 344 -2.76 24.04 -8.90
N GLN A 345 -2.10 23.69 -7.77
CA GLN A 345 -0.70 23.28 -7.71
C GLN A 345 -0.50 21.99 -6.88
N THR A 346 -1.57 21.26 -6.56
CA THR A 346 -1.51 20.07 -5.70
C THR A 346 -1.85 18.80 -6.47
N ALA A 347 -1.15 17.71 -6.15
CA ALA A 347 -1.56 16.35 -6.47
C ALA A 347 -1.70 15.54 -5.19
N ILE A 348 -2.78 14.78 -5.08
CA ILE A 348 -3.03 13.83 -3.99
C ILE A 348 -2.84 12.43 -4.56
N PHE A 349 -2.02 11.62 -3.90
CA PHE A 349 -1.76 10.23 -4.23
C PHE A 349 -2.26 9.37 -3.08
N ILE A 350 -3.05 8.35 -3.38
CA ILE A 350 -3.64 7.44 -2.39
C ILE A 350 -3.43 6.00 -2.85
N LEU A 351 -2.89 5.16 -1.96
CA LEU A 351 -2.85 3.71 -2.12
C LEU A 351 -3.14 3.02 -0.78
N GLU A 352 -3.41 1.72 -0.86
CA GLU A 352 -3.27 0.79 0.25
C GLU A 352 -1.79 0.40 0.41
N ASP A 353 -1.31 0.20 1.63
CA ASP A 353 0.05 -0.27 1.87
C ASP A 353 0.30 -1.68 1.31
N ASP A 354 -0.71 -2.54 1.38
CA ASP A 354 -0.77 -3.84 0.73
C ASP A 354 -2.23 -4.28 0.39
N ALA A 355 -2.38 -5.51 -0.12
CA ALA A 355 -3.66 -6.16 -0.41
C ALA A 355 -4.03 -7.29 0.57
N GLN A 356 -3.07 -7.70 1.40
CA GLN A 356 -3.19 -8.68 2.48
C GLN A 356 -3.95 -9.97 2.07
N ALA A 357 -4.99 -10.29 2.83
CA ALA A 357 -5.83 -11.46 2.64
C ALA A 357 -7.09 -11.18 1.79
N GLY A 358 -7.23 -9.99 1.20
CA GLY A 358 -8.33 -9.69 0.29
C GLY A 358 -8.33 -10.57 -0.95
N ALA A 359 -9.50 -10.90 -1.48
CA ALA A 359 -9.63 -11.68 -2.71
C ALA A 359 -9.65 -10.74 -3.92
N ASP A 360 -8.96 -11.13 -4.99
CA ASP A 360 -8.99 -10.47 -6.29
C ASP A 360 -8.90 -11.53 -7.40
N HIS A 361 -9.67 -11.32 -8.46
CA HIS A 361 -9.76 -12.29 -9.55
C HIS A 361 -8.60 -12.23 -10.56
N ILE A 362 -7.83 -11.14 -10.58
CA ILE A 362 -6.69 -10.97 -11.50
C ILE A 362 -5.38 -11.29 -10.79
N ASP A 363 -5.13 -10.69 -9.62
CA ASP A 363 -3.91 -10.91 -8.84
C ASP A 363 -4.12 -10.52 -7.38
N SER A 364 -3.57 -11.31 -6.46
CA SER A 364 -3.65 -11.05 -5.02
C SER A 364 -3.06 -9.71 -4.56
N HIS A 365 -2.28 -9.02 -5.40
CA HIS A 365 -1.69 -7.72 -5.08
C HIS A 365 -2.47 -6.55 -5.71
N ARG A 366 -3.50 -6.81 -6.52
CA ARG A 366 -4.22 -5.74 -7.19
C ARG A 366 -5.03 -4.95 -6.18
N SER A 367 -4.90 -3.63 -6.18
CA SER A 367 -5.37 -2.76 -5.10
C SER A 367 -5.94 -1.45 -5.67
N PRO A 368 -6.91 -0.78 -5.01
CA PRO A 368 -7.34 0.55 -5.43
C PRO A 368 -6.21 1.58 -5.29
N ALA A 369 -6.15 2.51 -6.23
CA ALA A 369 -5.25 3.65 -6.18
C ALA A 369 -5.93 4.90 -6.73
N PHE A 370 -5.49 6.07 -6.28
CA PHE A 370 -6.05 7.36 -6.71
C PHE A 370 -4.95 8.38 -6.94
N VAL A 371 -5.08 9.14 -8.04
CA VAL A 371 -4.23 10.29 -8.38
C VAL A 371 -5.15 11.47 -8.65
N LEU A 372 -5.18 12.45 -7.76
CA LEU A 372 -6.18 13.53 -7.77
C LEU A 372 -5.49 14.89 -7.85
N SER A 373 -5.71 15.60 -8.94
CA SER A 373 -5.11 16.90 -9.22
C SER A 373 -5.98 17.63 -10.24
N PRO A 374 -5.90 18.98 -10.35
CA PRO A 374 -6.44 19.66 -11.53
C PRO A 374 -5.85 19.12 -12.83
N PHE A 375 -4.61 18.60 -12.76
CA PHE A 375 -3.93 18.03 -13.92
C PHE A 375 -4.26 16.56 -14.15
N THR A 376 -5.03 15.89 -13.29
CA THR A 376 -5.44 14.51 -13.56
C THR A 376 -6.51 14.50 -14.66
N ARG A 377 -6.42 13.56 -15.61
CA ARG A 377 -7.54 13.25 -16.52
C ARG A 377 -8.81 12.90 -15.73
N ARG A 378 -9.97 13.21 -16.31
CA ARG A 378 -11.27 13.00 -15.68
C ARG A 378 -12.16 12.09 -16.50
N GLY A 379 -12.89 11.20 -15.83
CA GLY A 379 -13.85 10.29 -16.45
C GLY A 379 -13.22 9.21 -17.33
N VAL A 380 -11.96 8.83 -17.09
CA VAL A 380 -11.23 7.85 -17.90
C VAL A 380 -10.87 6.60 -17.10
N VAL A 381 -10.72 5.48 -17.80
CA VAL A 381 -10.13 4.24 -17.26
C VAL A 381 -8.70 4.16 -17.76
N ASP A 382 -7.75 3.90 -16.87
CA ASP A 382 -6.35 3.66 -17.19
C ASP A 382 -5.96 2.24 -16.77
N SER A 383 -5.92 1.35 -17.76
CA SER A 383 -5.53 -0.05 -17.58
C SER A 383 -4.02 -0.29 -17.77
N THR A 384 -3.22 0.77 -17.77
CA THR A 384 -1.76 0.63 -17.72
C THR A 384 -1.35 -0.03 -16.42
N MET A 385 -0.49 -1.05 -16.49
CA MET A 385 0.05 -1.66 -15.28
C MET A 385 0.95 -0.67 -14.55
N TYR A 386 0.57 -0.38 -13.31
CA TYR A 386 1.33 0.40 -12.34
C TYR A 386 1.45 -0.37 -11.02
N ASN A 387 2.38 0.05 -10.18
CA ASN A 387 2.53 -0.48 -8.84
C ASN A 387 2.93 0.60 -7.82
N THR A 388 3.13 0.23 -6.56
CA THR A 388 3.59 1.14 -5.49
C THR A 388 4.80 1.98 -5.94
N THR A 389 5.81 1.35 -6.57
CA THR A 389 6.99 2.07 -7.05
C THR A 389 6.72 3.02 -8.23
N SER A 390 5.67 2.78 -9.02
CA SER A 390 5.21 3.69 -10.07
C SER A 390 4.65 4.98 -9.46
N MET A 391 3.94 4.87 -8.34
CA MET A 391 3.42 6.02 -7.59
C MET A 391 4.57 6.82 -6.96
N LEU A 392 5.50 6.14 -6.28
CA LEU A 392 6.70 6.78 -5.72
C LEU A 392 7.51 7.50 -6.78
N ARG A 393 7.77 6.84 -7.92
CA ARG A 393 8.52 7.45 -9.02
C ARG A 393 7.85 8.70 -9.58
N THR A 394 6.52 8.70 -9.62
CA THR A 394 5.74 9.86 -10.06
C THR A 394 5.85 11.02 -9.06
N ILE A 395 5.80 10.73 -7.75
CA ILE A 395 5.97 11.71 -6.67
C ILE A 395 7.39 12.32 -6.71
N GLU A 396 8.41 11.49 -6.85
CA GLU A 396 9.80 11.93 -6.96
C GLU A 396 9.99 12.91 -8.12
N LEU A 397 9.45 12.60 -9.29
CA LEU A 397 9.56 13.46 -10.47
C LEU A 397 8.84 14.80 -10.30
N ILE A 398 7.70 14.84 -9.58
CA ILE A 398 7.00 16.08 -9.25
C ILE A 398 7.82 16.94 -8.28
N LEU A 399 8.44 16.30 -7.29
CA LEU A 399 9.17 17.00 -6.24
C LEU A 399 10.62 17.33 -6.60
N GLY A 400 11.15 16.71 -7.66
CA GLY A 400 12.55 16.83 -8.08
C GLY A 400 13.49 15.98 -7.24
N LEU A 401 13.03 14.81 -6.79
CA LEU A 401 13.80 13.88 -5.96
C LEU A 401 14.50 12.83 -6.83
N HIS A 402 15.64 12.35 -6.35
CA HIS A 402 16.26 11.14 -6.87
C HIS A 402 15.48 9.90 -6.42
N PRO A 403 15.41 8.84 -7.25
CA PRO A 403 14.84 7.57 -6.84
C PRO A 403 15.64 6.97 -5.68
N MET A 404 14.95 6.26 -4.79
CA MET A 404 15.59 5.64 -3.62
C MET A 404 16.33 4.35 -4.00
N THR A 405 15.85 3.64 -5.01
CA THR A 405 16.34 2.31 -5.38
C THR A 405 16.38 2.09 -6.90
N VAL A 406 16.70 0.88 -7.34
CA VAL A 406 16.54 0.50 -8.75
C VAL A 406 15.07 0.25 -9.12
N PHE A 407 14.21 -0.04 -8.14
CA PHE A 407 12.81 -0.43 -8.38
C PHE A 407 11.96 0.77 -8.77
N ASP A 408 12.01 1.86 -8.01
CA ASP A 408 11.40 3.15 -8.34
C ASP A 408 12.12 3.84 -9.51
N ALA A 409 13.46 3.78 -9.60
CA ALA A 409 14.19 4.33 -10.75
C ALA A 409 13.72 3.73 -12.08
N GLY A 410 13.51 2.41 -12.13
CA GLY A 410 12.97 1.70 -13.30
C GLY A 410 11.44 1.71 -13.41
N ALA A 411 10.71 2.25 -12.44
CA ALA A 411 9.26 2.17 -12.43
C ALA A 411 8.62 3.02 -13.53
N ARG A 412 7.46 2.54 -14.01
CA ARG A 412 6.67 3.29 -14.98
C ARG A 412 6.06 4.50 -14.31
N VAL A 413 6.30 5.69 -14.87
CA VAL A 413 5.66 6.93 -14.40
C VAL A 413 4.17 6.88 -14.73
N MET A 414 3.32 7.31 -13.80
CA MET A 414 1.86 7.43 -13.99
C MET A 414 1.49 8.63 -14.89
N ALA A 415 2.34 8.99 -15.85
CA ALA A 415 2.16 10.12 -16.75
C ALA A 415 0.86 10.05 -17.57
N PRO A 416 0.40 8.87 -18.04
CA PRO A 416 -0.92 8.76 -18.66
C PRO A 416 -2.05 9.24 -17.75
N ALA A 417 -1.94 9.24 -16.43
CA ALA A 417 -3.00 9.79 -15.56
C ALA A 417 -3.18 11.31 -15.69
N PHE A 418 -2.19 12.02 -16.24
CA PHE A 418 -2.16 13.48 -16.28
C PHE A 418 -2.55 14.05 -17.66
N ALA A 419 -3.15 15.23 -17.65
CA ALA A 419 -3.49 16.06 -18.80
C ALA A 419 -2.58 17.31 -18.85
N GLY A 420 -2.35 17.85 -20.04
CA GLY A 420 -1.55 19.06 -20.21
C GLY A 420 -2.23 20.36 -19.73
N THR A 421 -3.54 20.35 -19.51
CA THR A 421 -4.32 21.51 -19.07
C THR A 421 -5.02 21.19 -17.75
N ALA A 422 -4.99 22.13 -16.81
CA ALA A 422 -5.64 21.99 -15.51
C ALA A 422 -7.15 22.16 -15.59
N ASP A 423 -7.89 21.26 -14.93
CA ASP A 423 -9.31 21.37 -14.61
C ASP A 423 -9.47 21.60 -13.10
N THR A 424 -9.63 22.88 -12.73
CA THR A 424 -9.70 23.31 -11.33
C THR A 424 -11.08 23.15 -10.69
N ARG A 425 -12.01 22.41 -11.31
CA ARG A 425 -13.31 22.13 -10.67
C ARG A 425 -13.07 21.41 -9.32
N PRO A 426 -13.64 21.90 -8.21
CA PRO A 426 -13.45 21.28 -6.91
C PRO A 426 -14.17 19.93 -6.86
N TYR A 427 -13.72 19.08 -5.96
CA TYR A 427 -14.40 17.85 -5.59
C TYR A 427 -15.44 18.14 -4.51
N GLU A 428 -16.66 17.67 -4.73
CA GLU A 428 -17.72 17.66 -3.73
C GLU A 428 -17.78 16.29 -3.04
N ALA A 429 -17.57 16.28 -1.71
CA ALA A 429 -17.62 15.05 -0.92
C ALA A 429 -19.05 14.48 -0.88
N ALA A 430 -19.16 13.17 -1.00
CA ALA A 430 -20.41 12.46 -0.81
C ALA A 430 -20.66 12.24 0.69
N PRO A 431 -21.90 12.40 1.18
CA PRO A 431 -22.24 12.04 2.55
C PRO A 431 -22.14 10.53 2.76
N ALA A 432 -21.87 10.13 4.00
CA ALA A 432 -21.93 8.73 4.41
C ALA A 432 -23.33 8.17 4.16
N ARG A 433 -23.40 6.97 3.55
CA ARG A 433 -24.65 6.19 3.43
C ARG A 433 -24.73 5.07 4.47
N THR A 434 -23.59 4.71 5.04
CA THR A 434 -23.45 3.76 6.15
C THR A 434 -23.14 4.53 7.44
N PRO A 435 -23.77 4.21 8.58
CA PRO A 435 -23.43 4.84 9.85
C PRO A 435 -22.00 4.56 10.28
N LEU A 436 -21.31 5.58 10.80
CA LEU A 436 -19.86 5.52 11.11
C LEU A 436 -19.55 4.91 12.48
N ASP A 437 -20.55 4.77 13.34
CA ASP A 437 -20.38 4.46 14.76
C ASP A 437 -21.03 3.14 15.20
N ARG A 438 -21.62 2.37 14.27
CA ARG A 438 -22.18 1.05 14.63
C ARG A 438 -21.06 0.15 15.12
N ARG A 439 -21.34 -0.51 16.25
CA ARG A 439 -20.42 -1.45 16.91
C ARG A 439 -20.84 -2.89 16.68
N ASN A 440 -19.87 -3.79 16.68
CA ASN A 440 -20.10 -5.22 16.62
C ASN A 440 -20.90 -5.69 17.85
N PRO A 441 -21.92 -6.54 17.67
CA PRO A 441 -22.71 -7.06 18.78
C PRO A 441 -21.90 -8.04 19.64
N ALA A 442 -22.30 -8.20 20.90
CA ALA A 442 -21.83 -9.28 21.77
C ALA A 442 -22.43 -10.61 21.29
N SER A 443 -21.68 -11.31 20.44
CA SER A 443 -21.98 -12.66 19.94
C SER A 443 -20.87 -13.61 20.37
N ALA A 444 -21.09 -14.92 20.39
CA ALA A 444 -20.06 -15.88 20.78
C ALA A 444 -18.77 -15.73 19.93
N GLN A 445 -18.91 -15.54 18.61
CA GLN A 445 -17.78 -15.27 17.72
C GLN A 445 -17.15 -13.90 17.97
N GLY A 446 -17.98 -12.88 18.24
CA GLY A 446 -17.49 -11.52 18.54
C GLY A 446 -16.74 -11.44 19.88
N GLU A 447 -17.19 -12.16 20.90
CA GLU A 447 -16.51 -12.27 22.20
C GLU A 447 -15.18 -13.00 22.06
N GLN A 448 -15.11 -14.07 21.25
CA GLN A 448 -13.85 -14.73 20.93
C GLN A 448 -12.89 -13.78 20.19
N ALA A 449 -13.40 -13.00 19.23
CA ALA A 449 -12.62 -12.01 18.50
C ALA A 449 -12.20 -10.81 19.37
N ALA A 450 -12.91 -10.52 20.47
CA ALA A 450 -12.54 -9.46 21.41
C ALA A 450 -11.26 -9.77 22.21
N HIS A 451 -10.79 -11.02 22.19
CA HIS A 451 -9.50 -11.42 22.76
C HIS A 451 -8.31 -11.25 21.80
N LEU A 452 -8.55 -10.79 20.57
CA LEU A 452 -7.51 -10.51 19.58
C LEU A 452 -6.88 -9.13 19.87
N ASP A 453 -5.60 -8.98 19.54
CA ASP A 453 -4.82 -7.77 19.76
C ASP A 453 -4.88 -6.89 18.50
N PHE A 454 -5.44 -5.68 18.64
CA PHE A 454 -5.62 -4.70 17.58
C PHE A 454 -4.82 -3.41 17.83
N ASP A 455 -3.85 -3.45 18.76
CA ASP A 455 -3.12 -2.25 19.20
C ASP A 455 -2.09 -1.76 18.17
N GLU A 456 -1.62 -2.65 17.29
CA GLU A 456 -0.80 -2.32 16.12
C GLU A 456 -1.32 -3.12 14.92
N GLU A 457 -1.01 -2.64 13.72
CA GLU A 457 -1.27 -3.28 12.44
C GLU A 457 -0.84 -4.76 12.48
N ASP A 458 -1.67 -5.63 11.90
CA ASP A 458 -1.34 -7.03 11.63
C ASP A 458 -0.90 -7.91 12.82
N ARG A 459 -1.24 -7.52 14.05
CA ARG A 459 -1.13 -8.40 15.22
C ARG A 459 -2.14 -9.54 15.21
N VAL A 460 -3.21 -9.41 14.42
CA VAL A 460 -4.23 -10.44 14.20
C VAL A 460 -3.94 -11.19 12.91
N ASP A 461 -4.03 -12.53 12.93
CA ASP A 461 -3.92 -13.37 11.73
C ASP A 461 -4.85 -12.88 10.60
N ASP A 462 -4.27 -12.45 9.48
CA ASP A 462 -5.00 -11.86 8.35
C ASP A 462 -6.06 -12.80 7.77
N GLN A 463 -5.76 -14.10 7.78
CA GLN A 463 -6.72 -15.09 7.31
C GLN A 463 -7.94 -15.13 8.23
N LEU A 464 -7.73 -15.03 9.54
CA LEU A 464 -8.80 -14.85 10.51
C LEU A 464 -9.54 -13.54 10.27
N MET A 465 -8.82 -12.44 10.01
CA MET A 465 -9.42 -11.14 9.70
C MET A 465 -10.36 -11.23 8.50
N ASN A 466 -9.85 -11.67 7.35
CA ASN A 466 -10.62 -11.76 6.12
C ASN A 466 -11.82 -12.73 6.26
N ARG A 467 -11.65 -13.84 6.98
CA ARG A 467 -12.76 -14.76 7.31
C ARG A 467 -13.85 -14.06 8.12
N MET A 468 -13.47 -13.32 9.16
CA MET A 468 -14.40 -12.57 10.01
C MET A 468 -15.17 -11.52 9.21
N LEU A 469 -14.47 -10.77 8.35
CA LEU A 469 -15.04 -9.74 7.49
C LEU A 469 -16.05 -10.32 6.50
N TRP A 470 -15.67 -11.37 5.77
CA TRP A 470 -16.56 -12.01 4.81
C TRP A 470 -17.82 -12.55 5.48
N GLN A 471 -17.69 -13.27 6.61
CA GLN A 471 -18.84 -13.80 7.34
C GLN A 471 -19.80 -12.70 7.78
N ALA A 472 -19.27 -11.59 8.31
CA ALA A 472 -20.07 -10.46 8.80
C ALA A 472 -20.84 -9.76 7.68
N ILE A 473 -20.22 -9.59 6.50
CA ILE A 473 -20.77 -8.79 5.40
C ILE A 473 -21.65 -9.63 4.47
N LYS A 474 -21.22 -10.86 4.15
CA LYS A 474 -21.88 -11.74 3.17
C LYS A 474 -22.77 -12.82 3.79
N GLY A 475 -22.85 -12.91 5.11
CA GLY A 475 -23.81 -13.76 5.82
C GLY A 475 -23.65 -15.26 5.57
N GLY A 476 -22.42 -15.78 5.65
CA GLY A 476 -22.13 -17.22 5.47
C GLY A 476 -22.31 -17.74 4.04
N SER A 477 -22.54 -16.87 3.06
CA SER A 477 -22.59 -17.26 1.65
C SER A 477 -21.19 -17.63 1.12
N ARG A 478 -21.15 -18.61 0.22
CA ARG A 478 -19.91 -19.14 -0.37
C ARG A 478 -19.32 -18.12 -1.36
N PRO A 479 -18.01 -17.84 -1.32
CA PRO A 479 -17.37 -17.02 -2.33
C PRO A 479 -17.51 -17.66 -3.72
N PRO A 480 -17.65 -16.82 -4.76
CA PRO A 480 -17.86 -17.23 -6.14
C PRO A 480 -16.67 -18.05 -6.67
N ALA A 481 -16.91 -18.83 -7.72
CA ALA A 481 -15.86 -19.64 -8.35
C ALA A 481 -14.95 -18.74 -9.22
N PRO A 482 -13.64 -19.05 -9.33
CA PRO A 482 -12.72 -18.26 -10.14
C PRO A 482 -13.20 -18.08 -11.58
N VAL A 483 -12.99 -16.89 -12.13
CA VAL A 483 -12.93 -16.69 -13.57
C VAL A 483 -11.46 -16.53 -13.96
N THR A 484 -10.81 -17.62 -14.37
CA THR A 484 -9.45 -17.51 -14.92
C THR A 484 -9.52 -16.99 -16.35
N SER A 485 -9.14 -15.74 -16.58
CA SER A 485 -8.85 -15.25 -17.93
C SER A 485 -7.33 -15.30 -18.17
N ILE A 486 -6.89 -16.17 -19.08
CA ILE A 486 -5.51 -16.21 -19.59
C ILE A 486 -5.40 -15.57 -21.00
N ALA A 487 -6.45 -14.89 -21.48
CA ALA A 487 -6.41 -14.31 -22.82
C ALA A 487 -7.22 -13.02 -22.94
N SER A 488 -6.51 -11.90 -23.08
CA SER A 488 -6.93 -10.80 -23.93
C SER A 488 -5.78 -10.44 -24.88
N ARG A 489 -6.08 -10.60 -26.18
CA ARG A 489 -5.41 -9.87 -27.25
C ARG A 489 -5.98 -8.46 -27.33
#